data_AF-A0A979G7L4-F1
#
_entry.id   AF-A0A979G7L4-F1
#
_cell.length_a   1.000
_cell.length_b   1.000
_cell.length_c   1.000
_cell.angle_alpha   90.00
_cell.angle_beta   90.00
_cell.angle_gamma   90.00
#
_symmetry.space_group_name_H-M   'P 1'
#
loop_
_entity.id
_entity.type
_entity.pdbx_description
1 polymer ?
#
loop_
_entity_poly.entity_id
_entity_poly.type
_entity_poly.pdbx_seq_one_letter_code
_entity_poly.pdbx_strand_id
1 'polypeptide(L)'
;MKPINDSELRKAYIMFGINFLILALFSLGCLYFFFATQRHEYELLQHEVDDAEQLLAKRKDINTQFDAMLNRFNELSRFSSINAAEMDNQAIMLADIQNSIFKIKELLKQQPQNTPSFALYQKMADDASQMAGIQDSLFTTRFQLESVKSQLDACLRLNKSAQDKLSLGIFRH
;
A
#
# COMPACT_ATOMS: atom_id res chain seq x y z
N MET A 1 60.85 -42.25 -59.34
CA MET A 1 59.76 -41.87 -58.42
C MET A 1 60.16 -42.31 -57.02
N LYS A 2 60.35 -41.39 -56.07
CA LYS A 2 60.74 -41.72 -54.68
C LYS A 2 59.57 -42.46 -54.01
N PRO A 3 59.80 -43.57 -53.30
CA PRO A 3 58.75 -44.25 -52.58
C PRO A 3 58.19 -43.29 -51.53
N ILE A 4 56.88 -43.11 -51.55
CA ILE A 4 56.15 -42.34 -50.54
C ILE A 4 56.37 -43.05 -49.21
N ASN A 5 56.93 -42.34 -48.24
CA ASN A 5 57.14 -42.87 -46.91
C ASN A 5 55.79 -42.89 -46.18
N ASP A 6 55.01 -43.94 -46.43
CA ASP A 6 53.64 -44.13 -45.93
C ASP A 6 53.52 -43.98 -44.40
N SER A 7 54.63 -44.21 -43.69
CA SER A 7 54.72 -44.06 -42.23
C SER A 7 54.63 -42.60 -41.75
N GLU A 8 55.28 -41.67 -42.46
CA GLU A 8 55.23 -40.23 -42.16
C GLU A 8 53.87 -39.64 -42.52
N LEU A 9 53.30 -40.08 -43.64
CA LEU A 9 51.98 -39.65 -44.07
C LEU A 9 50.91 -40.06 -43.04
N ARG A 10 50.93 -41.34 -42.59
CA ARG A 10 50.00 -41.84 -41.57
C ARG A 10 50.13 -41.09 -40.24
N LYS A 11 51.36 -40.76 -39.81
CA LYS A 11 51.60 -40.01 -38.58
C LYS A 11 51.07 -38.57 -38.67
N ALA A 12 51.26 -37.90 -39.81
CA ALA A 12 50.75 -36.55 -40.05
C ALA A 12 49.20 -36.52 -40.05
N TYR A 13 48.54 -37.50 -40.69
CA TYR A 13 47.08 -37.61 -40.69
C TYR A 13 46.50 -37.88 -39.29
N ILE A 14 47.15 -38.74 -38.49
CA ILE A 14 46.73 -38.99 -37.10
C ILE A 14 46.87 -37.72 -36.26
N MET A 15 47.99 -37.01 -36.38
CA MET A 15 48.22 -35.76 -35.64
C MET A 15 47.21 -34.67 -36.04
N PHE A 16 46.91 -34.55 -37.34
CA PHE A 16 45.86 -33.66 -37.84
C PHE A 16 44.49 -34.04 -37.29
N GLY A 17 44.13 -35.33 -37.31
CA GLY A 17 42.86 -35.83 -36.79
C GLY A 17 42.69 -35.56 -35.29
N ILE A 18 43.74 -35.76 -34.49
CA ILE A 18 43.73 -35.46 -33.05
C ILE A 18 43.56 -33.95 -32.82
N ASN A 19 44.34 -33.12 -33.51
CA ASN A 19 44.22 -31.66 -33.36
C ASN A 19 42.83 -31.16 -33.76
N PHE A 20 42.27 -31.68 -34.86
CA PHE A 20 40.91 -31.35 -35.29
C PHE A 20 39.86 -31.79 -34.25
N LEU A 21 40.01 -32.98 -33.68
CA LEU A 21 39.10 -33.51 -32.66
C LEU A 21 39.16 -32.70 -31.37
N ILE A 22 40.36 -32.29 -30.92
CA ILE A 22 40.52 -31.38 -29.78
C ILE A 22 39.85 -30.04 -30.06
N LEU A 23 40.05 -29.46 -31.25
CA LEU A 23 39.45 -28.18 -31.62
C LEU A 23 37.91 -28.27 -31.66
N ALA A 24 37.37 -29.38 -32.18
CA ALA A 24 35.95 -29.65 -32.24
C ALA A 24 35.35 -29.80 -30.84
N LEU A 25 36.00 -30.57 -29.95
CA LEU A 25 35.57 -30.71 -28.56
C LEU A 25 35.66 -29.38 -27.80
N PHE A 26 36.71 -28.59 -28.04
CA PHE A 26 36.85 -27.27 -27.44
C PHE A 26 35.74 -26.32 -27.89
N SER A 27 35.42 -26.30 -29.19
CA SER A 27 34.31 -25.51 -29.73
C SER A 27 32.95 -25.91 -29.15
N LEU A 28 32.68 -27.21 -29.01
CA LEU A 28 31.47 -27.71 -28.34
C LEU A 28 31.45 -27.33 -26.85
N GLY A 29 32.60 -27.37 -26.17
CA GLY A 29 32.74 -26.90 -24.80
C GLY A 29 32.40 -25.42 -24.66
N CYS A 30 32.92 -24.56 -25.53
CA CYS A 30 32.60 -23.13 -25.54
C CYS A 30 31.10 -22.87 -25.72
N LEU A 31 30.45 -23.58 -26.65
CA LEU A 31 28.99 -23.46 -26.84
C LEU A 31 28.22 -23.92 -25.61
N TYR A 32 28.64 -25.04 -25.00
CA TYR A 32 28.02 -25.53 -23.78
C TYR A 32 28.11 -24.51 -22.64
N PHE A 33 29.30 -23.97 -22.38
CA PHE A 33 29.47 -22.93 -21.34
C PHE A 33 28.67 -21.67 -21.65
N PHE A 34 28.62 -21.24 -22.91
CA PHE A 34 27.82 -20.10 -23.32
C PHE A 34 26.34 -20.27 -22.98
N PHE A 35 25.74 -21.41 -23.36
CA PHE A 35 24.34 -21.69 -23.04
C PHE A 35 24.10 -21.89 -21.54
N ALA A 36 25.04 -22.52 -20.83
CA ALA A 36 24.94 -22.71 -19.39
C ALA A 36 24.96 -21.37 -18.64
N THR A 37 25.87 -20.45 -19.01
CA THR A 37 25.93 -19.10 -18.43
C THR A 37 24.67 -18.32 -18.75
N GLN A 38 24.20 -18.33 -20.01
CA GLN A 38 22.96 -17.62 -20.37
C GLN A 38 21.76 -18.12 -19.58
N ARG A 39 21.64 -19.44 -19.38
CA ARG A 39 20.55 -19.99 -18.58
C ARG A 39 20.62 -19.52 -17.13
N HIS A 40 21.80 -19.53 -16.53
CA HIS A 40 21.99 -19.08 -15.15
C HIS A 40 21.68 -17.58 -14.98
N GLU A 41 22.15 -16.75 -15.91
CA GLU A 41 21.83 -15.32 -15.93
C GLU A 41 20.33 -15.08 -16.11
N TYR A 42 19.67 -15.84 -16.99
CA TYR A 42 18.22 -15.74 -17.19
C TYR A 42 17.44 -16.11 -15.94
N GLU A 43 17.81 -17.21 -15.25
CA GLU A 43 17.18 -17.63 -14.00
C GLU A 43 17.38 -16.57 -12.89
N LEU A 44 18.56 -15.96 -12.81
CA LEU A 44 18.85 -14.89 -11.85
C LEU A 44 18.01 -13.63 -12.15
N LEU A 45 17.95 -13.24 -13.43
CA LEU A 45 17.19 -12.07 -13.87
C LEU A 45 15.69 -12.27 -13.63
N GLN A 46 15.17 -13.47 -13.90
CA GLN A 46 13.79 -13.82 -13.64
C GLN A 46 13.46 -13.68 -12.14
N HIS A 47 14.34 -14.16 -11.26
CA HIS A 47 14.15 -14.02 -9.82
C HIS A 47 14.11 -12.55 -9.39
N GLU A 48 15.00 -11.71 -9.92
CA GLU A 48 15.03 -10.28 -9.61
C GLU A 48 13.78 -9.55 -10.13
N VAL A 49 13.29 -9.93 -11.31
CA VAL A 49 12.03 -9.40 -11.88
C VAL A 49 10.84 -9.81 -11.02
N ASP A 50 10.75 -11.08 -10.62
CA ASP A 50 9.65 -11.58 -9.78
C ASP A 50 9.63 -10.87 -8.42
N ASP A 51 10.79 -10.65 -7.79
CA ASP A 51 10.91 -9.90 -6.55
C ASP A 51 10.47 -8.42 -6.72
N ALA A 52 10.87 -7.79 -7.82
CA ALA A 52 10.49 -6.43 -8.15
C ALA A 52 8.98 -6.31 -8.41
N GLU A 53 8.38 -7.25 -9.14
CA GLU A 53 6.94 -7.30 -9.38
C GLU A 53 6.15 -7.47 -8.08
N GLN A 54 6.59 -8.37 -7.19
CA GLN A 54 5.98 -8.52 -5.87
C GLN A 54 6.05 -7.22 -5.06
N LEU A 55 7.18 -6.52 -5.09
CA LEU A 55 7.34 -5.25 -4.39
C LEU A 55 6.42 -4.17 -4.98
N LEU A 56 6.32 -4.08 -6.31
CA LEU A 56 5.43 -3.14 -7.00
C LEU A 56 3.96 -3.43 -6.71
N ALA A 57 3.55 -4.69 -6.74
CA ALA A 57 2.20 -5.12 -6.39
C ALA A 57 1.82 -4.69 -4.97
N LYS A 58 2.73 -4.88 -4.00
CA LYS A 58 2.53 -4.44 -2.61
C LYS A 58 2.41 -2.92 -2.49
N ARG A 59 3.28 -2.14 -3.15
CA ARG A 59 3.18 -0.67 -3.15
C ARG A 59 1.86 -0.19 -3.76
N LYS A 60 1.40 -0.85 -4.83
CA LYS A 60 0.12 -0.55 -5.45
C LYS A 60 -1.05 -0.78 -4.50
N ASP A 61 -1.02 -1.88 -3.74
CA ASP A 61 -2.05 -2.15 -2.73
C ASP A 61 -2.06 -1.07 -1.63
N ILE A 62 -0.89 -0.73 -1.07
CA ILE A 62 -0.75 0.35 -0.08
C ILE A 62 -1.29 1.68 -0.63
N ASN A 63 -0.90 2.06 -1.85
CA ASN A 63 -1.39 3.29 -2.49
C ASN A 63 -2.91 3.27 -2.66
N THR A 64 -3.48 2.14 -3.06
CA THR A 64 -4.93 2.00 -3.23
C THR A 64 -5.67 2.23 -1.91
N GLN A 65 -5.13 1.76 -0.78
CA GLN A 65 -5.69 2.02 0.54
C GLN A 65 -5.58 3.51 0.93
N PHE A 66 -4.45 4.16 0.62
CA PHE A 66 -4.30 5.60 0.85
C PHE A 66 -5.25 6.44 -0.01
N ASP A 67 -5.46 6.09 -1.28
CA ASP A 67 -6.40 6.77 -2.16
C ASP A 67 -7.84 6.64 -1.63
N ALA A 68 -8.23 5.44 -1.19
CA ALA A 68 -9.54 5.22 -0.56
C ALA A 68 -9.70 6.08 0.70
N MET A 69 -8.68 6.13 1.55
CA MET A 69 -8.68 6.94 2.77
C MET A 69 -8.78 8.44 2.47
N LEU A 70 -8.02 8.93 1.48
CA LEU A 70 -8.07 10.32 1.04
C LEU A 70 -9.46 10.70 0.53
N ASN A 71 -10.11 9.83 -0.24
CA ASN A 71 -11.48 10.05 -0.69
C ASN A 71 -12.46 10.14 0.48
N ARG A 72 -12.32 9.30 1.50
CA ARG A 72 -13.15 9.37 2.71
C ARG A 72 -12.91 10.64 3.51
N PHE A 73 -11.67 11.08 3.67
CA PHE A 73 -11.38 12.37 4.31
C PHE A 73 -11.96 13.55 3.53
N ASN A 74 -11.91 13.52 2.21
CA ASN A 74 -12.52 14.52 1.35
C ASN A 74 -14.06 14.53 1.50
N GLU A 75 -14.71 13.37 1.54
CA GLU A 75 -16.15 13.27 1.84
C GLU A 75 -16.47 13.84 3.23
N LEU A 76 -15.68 13.47 4.25
CA LEU A 76 -15.83 13.96 5.61
C LEU A 76 -15.72 15.49 5.71
N SER A 77 -14.83 16.10 4.92
CA SER A 77 -14.64 17.56 4.89
C SER A 77 -15.84 18.32 4.34
N ARG A 78 -16.68 17.67 3.52
CA ARG A 78 -17.86 18.30 2.90
C ARG A 78 -19.05 18.38 3.85
N PHE A 79 -19.01 17.63 4.95
CA PHE A 79 -20.08 17.67 5.93
C PHE A 79 -20.04 18.94 6.78
N SER A 80 -20.96 19.86 6.49
CA SER A 80 -21.18 21.08 7.25
C SER A 80 -22.39 21.00 8.20
N SER A 81 -23.25 19.97 8.06
CA SER A 81 -24.52 19.89 8.78
C SER A 81 -24.42 19.03 10.04
N ILE A 82 -25.05 19.50 11.13
CA ILE A 82 -25.14 18.81 12.42
C ILE A 82 -26.53 18.17 12.52
N ASN A 83 -26.82 17.25 11.60
CA ASN A 83 -28.04 16.43 11.66
C ASN A 83 -27.66 15.01 12.11
N ALA A 84 -28.49 14.37 12.94
CA ALA A 84 -28.22 13.04 13.50
C ALA A 84 -27.88 11.99 12.44
N ALA A 85 -28.61 11.96 11.31
CA ALA A 85 -28.33 11.04 10.21
C ALA A 85 -26.95 11.29 9.55
N GLU A 86 -26.54 12.55 9.46
CA GLU A 86 -25.24 12.93 8.92
C GLU A 86 -24.11 12.59 9.89
N MET A 87 -24.41 12.64 11.18
CA MET A 87 -23.46 12.29 12.23
C MET A 87 -23.17 10.79 12.27
N ASP A 88 -24.19 9.95 12.09
CA ASP A 88 -24.01 8.50 11.97
C ASP A 88 -23.17 8.16 10.72
N ASN A 89 -23.44 8.81 9.58
CA ASN A 89 -22.64 8.63 8.37
C ASN A 89 -21.17 9.03 8.57
N GLN A 90 -20.91 10.14 9.26
CA GLN A 90 -19.56 10.58 9.60
C GLN A 90 -18.83 9.56 10.48
N ALA A 91 -19.52 8.98 11.47
CA ALA A 91 -18.94 7.96 12.34
C ALA A 91 -18.56 6.68 11.57
N ILE A 92 -19.41 6.24 10.63
CA ILE A 92 -19.12 5.10 9.75
C ILE A 92 -17.88 5.38 8.89
N MET A 93 -17.81 6.56 8.25
CA MET A 93 -16.65 6.92 7.42
C MET A 93 -15.36 7.00 8.23
N LEU A 94 -15.42 7.49 9.47
CA LEU A 94 -14.26 7.58 10.34
C LEU A 94 -13.78 6.18 10.77
N ALA A 95 -14.70 5.25 11.04
CA ALA A 95 -14.37 3.85 11.31
C ALA A 95 -13.71 3.18 10.09
N ASP A 96 -14.22 3.44 8.87
CA ASP A 96 -13.62 2.95 7.63
C ASP A 96 -12.19 3.47 7.41
N ILE A 97 -11.95 4.75 7.72
CA ILE A 97 -10.61 5.35 7.70
C ILE A 97 -9.68 4.64 8.69
N GLN A 98 -10.12 4.46 9.94
CA GLN A 98 -9.33 3.79 10.97
C GLN A 98 -9.01 2.33 10.58
N ASN A 99 -9.98 1.61 10.01
CA ASN A 99 -9.75 0.26 9.48
C ASN A 99 -8.73 0.24 8.34
N SER A 100 -8.78 1.23 7.45
CA SER A 100 -7.80 1.37 6.35
C SER A 100 -6.39 1.67 6.87
N ILE A 101 -6.27 2.54 7.88
CA ILE A 101 -5.01 2.83 8.57
C ILE A 101 -4.46 1.56 9.23
N PHE A 102 -5.30 0.78 9.91
CA PHE A 102 -4.90 -0.47 10.54
C PHE A 102 -4.35 -1.47 9.51
N LYS A 103 -5.06 -1.66 8.39
CA LYS A 103 -4.62 -2.53 7.29
C LYS A 103 -3.26 -2.09 6.73
N ILE A 104 -3.07 -0.80 6.48
CA ILE A 104 -1.80 -0.25 5.99
C ILE A 104 -0.67 -0.54 7.00
N LYS A 105 -0.89 -0.27 8.29
CA LYS A 105 0.10 -0.55 9.35
C LYS A 105 0.45 -2.04 9.42
N GLU A 106 -0.52 -2.92 9.21
CA GLU A 106 -0.30 -4.36 9.21
C GLU A 106 0.52 -4.81 7.99
N LEU A 107 0.21 -4.29 6.79
CA LEU A 107 1.00 -4.54 5.58
C LEU A 107 2.46 -4.05 5.73
N LEU A 108 2.65 -2.90 6.39
CA LEU A 108 3.97 -2.32 6.64
C LEU A 108 4.81 -3.12 7.65
N LYS A 109 4.20 -3.67 8.71
CA LYS A 109 4.90 -4.52 9.70
C LYS A 109 5.48 -5.79 9.08
N GLN A 110 4.84 -6.32 8.05
CA GLN A 110 5.28 -7.52 7.33
C GLN A 110 6.49 -7.26 6.42
N GLN A 111 6.94 -6.00 6.26
CA GLN A 111 8.07 -5.65 5.40
C GLN A 111 9.34 -5.35 6.20
N PRO A 112 10.53 -5.62 5.63
CA PRO A 112 11.78 -5.21 6.24
C PRO A 112 11.83 -3.68 6.36
N GLN A 113 11.97 -3.22 7.61
CA GLN A 113 11.98 -1.81 8.03
C GLN A 113 13.10 -0.96 7.37
N ASN A 114 14.05 -1.59 6.67
CA ASN A 114 15.24 -0.93 6.13
C ASN A 114 15.05 -0.27 4.75
N THR A 115 13.85 -0.31 4.14
CA THR A 115 13.63 0.40 2.87
C THR A 115 13.07 1.81 3.13
N PRO A 116 13.75 2.89 2.68
CA PRO A 116 13.31 4.28 2.92
C PRO A 116 11.88 4.58 2.46
N SER A 117 11.41 3.91 1.40
CA SER A 117 10.05 4.07 0.89
C SER A 117 8.98 3.61 1.89
N PHE A 118 9.20 2.52 2.63
CA PHE A 118 8.24 2.05 3.63
C PHE A 118 8.21 2.92 4.89
N ALA A 119 9.33 3.56 5.23
CA ALA A 119 9.36 4.56 6.30
C ALA A 119 8.47 5.78 5.97
N LEU A 120 8.41 6.21 4.71
CA LEU A 120 7.50 7.27 4.26
C LEU A 120 6.03 6.86 4.38
N TYR A 121 5.69 5.63 3.96
CA TYR A 121 4.33 5.09 4.14
C TYR A 121 3.94 4.98 5.61
N GLN A 122 4.87 4.56 6.47
CA GLN A 122 4.65 4.50 7.91
C GLN A 122 4.35 5.89 8.49
N LYS A 123 5.17 6.89 8.14
CA LYS A 123 4.93 8.27 8.56
C LYS A 123 3.56 8.77 8.09
N MET A 124 3.20 8.52 6.83
CA MET A 124 1.91 8.91 6.28
C MET A 124 0.74 8.23 7.01
N ALA A 125 0.86 6.96 7.35
CA ALA A 125 -0.14 6.23 8.13
C ALA A 125 -0.28 6.79 9.56
N ASP A 126 0.82 7.24 10.16
CA ASP A 126 0.81 7.88 11.48
C ASP A 126 0.18 9.29 11.43
N ASP A 127 0.51 10.09 10.41
CA ASP A 127 -0.10 11.40 10.18
C ASP A 127 -1.62 11.28 9.92
N ALA A 128 -2.04 10.31 9.10
CA ALA A 128 -3.46 10.01 8.87
C ALA A 128 -4.19 9.55 10.14
N SER A 129 -3.52 8.76 10.99
CA SER A 129 -4.04 8.35 12.30
C SER A 129 -4.27 9.53 13.23
N GLN A 130 -3.36 10.50 13.24
CA GLN A 130 -3.54 11.74 14.01
C GLN A 130 -4.70 12.56 13.47
N MET A 131 -4.81 12.69 12.14
CA MET A 131 -5.91 13.42 11.50
C MET A 131 -7.27 12.80 11.82
N ALA A 132 -7.39 11.47 11.77
CA ALA A 132 -8.62 10.76 12.16
C ALA A 132 -8.97 11.03 13.65
N GLY A 133 -7.98 11.03 14.54
CA GLY A 133 -8.21 11.34 15.96
C GLY A 133 -8.66 12.79 16.21
N ILE A 134 -8.11 13.75 15.46
CA ILE A 134 -8.55 15.15 15.51
C ILE A 134 -10.01 15.25 15.02
N GLN A 135 -10.35 14.54 13.94
CA GLN A 135 -11.69 14.56 13.37
C GLN A 135 -12.74 13.95 14.32
N ASP A 136 -12.40 12.86 14.99
CA ASP A 136 -13.24 12.24 16.03
C ASP A 136 -13.47 13.19 17.23
N SER A 137 -12.42 13.89 17.66
CA SER A 137 -12.51 14.90 18.72
C SER A 137 -13.41 16.08 18.32
N LEU A 138 -13.29 16.55 17.07
CA LEU A 138 -14.14 17.59 16.50
C LEU A 138 -15.60 17.13 16.42
N PHE A 139 -15.83 15.89 15.99
CA PHE A 139 -17.15 15.28 15.95
C PHE A 139 -17.81 15.25 17.33
N THR A 140 -17.08 14.77 18.35
CA THR A 140 -17.54 14.73 19.73
C THR A 140 -17.89 16.12 20.26
N THR A 141 -17.07 17.13 19.95
CA THR A 141 -17.32 18.51 20.37
C THR A 141 -18.55 19.10 19.69
N ARG A 142 -18.75 18.83 18.39
CA ARG A 142 -19.97 19.25 17.66
C ARG A 142 -21.22 18.62 18.25
N PHE A 143 -21.18 17.33 18.59
CA PHE A 143 -22.28 16.64 19.25
C PHE A 143 -22.66 17.28 20.59
N GLN A 144 -21.65 17.57 21.43
CA GLN A 144 -21.86 18.23 22.71
C GLN A 144 -22.45 19.63 22.54
N LEU A 145 -21.98 20.40 21.57
CA LEU A 145 -22.50 21.73 21.28
C LEU A 145 -23.99 21.70 20.90
N GLU A 146 -24.40 20.78 20.03
CA GLU A 146 -25.80 20.65 19.61
C GLU A 146 -26.69 20.19 20.77
N SER A 147 -26.20 19.26 21.59
CA SER A 147 -26.91 18.83 22.80
C SER A 147 -27.14 20.00 23.76
N VAL A 148 -26.12 20.82 24.02
CA VAL A 148 -26.24 22.00 24.89
C VAL A 148 -27.19 23.03 24.29
N LYS A 149 -27.12 23.28 22.98
CA LYS A 149 -28.02 24.20 22.28
C LYS A 149 -29.48 23.74 22.38
N SER A 150 -29.74 22.45 22.18
CA SER A 150 -31.07 21.86 22.32
C SER A 150 -31.61 21.99 23.75
N GLN A 151 -30.77 21.76 24.76
CA GLN A 151 -31.13 21.97 26.17
C GLN A 151 -31.44 23.44 26.47
N LEU A 152 -30.65 24.37 25.92
CA LEU A 152 -30.88 25.81 26.07
C LEU A 152 -32.21 26.24 25.42
N ASP A 153 -32.50 25.76 24.22
CA ASP A 153 -33.77 26.04 23.52
C ASP A 153 -34.96 25.46 24.28
N ALA A 154 -34.84 24.25 24.83
CA ALA A 154 -35.88 23.67 25.69
C ALA A 154 -36.12 24.51 26.94
N CYS A 155 -35.04 24.99 27.59
CA CYS A 155 -35.13 25.87 28.74
C CYS A 155 -35.79 27.21 28.40
N LEU A 156 -35.40 27.84 27.29
CA LEU A 156 -36.02 29.09 26.81
C LEU A 156 -37.50 28.91 26.50
N ARG A 157 -37.90 27.79 25.89
CA ARG A 157 -39.31 27.46 25.62
C ARG A 157 -40.10 27.26 26.91
N LEU A 158 -39.55 26.55 27.89
CA LEU A 158 -40.17 26.37 29.20
C LEU A 158 -40.31 27.69 29.94
N ASN A 159 -39.28 28.53 29.92
CA ASN A 159 -39.30 29.83 30.58
C ASN A 159 -40.33 30.76 29.92
N LYS A 160 -40.38 30.80 28.58
CA LYS A 160 -41.40 31.56 27.84
C LYS A 160 -42.81 31.05 28.14
N SER A 161 -43.03 29.74 28.16
CA SER A 161 -44.33 29.16 28.52
C SER A 161 -44.72 29.45 29.98
N ALA A 162 -43.77 29.45 30.91
CA ALA A 162 -44.00 29.83 32.29
C ALA A 162 -44.35 31.33 32.41
N GLN A 163 -43.63 32.19 31.68
CA GLN A 163 -43.89 33.62 31.61
C GLN A 163 -45.28 33.91 31.02
N ASP A 164 -45.68 33.21 29.96
CA ASP A 164 -47.00 33.34 29.35
C ASP A 164 -48.11 32.87 30.32
N LYS A 165 -47.88 31.79 31.08
CA LYS A 165 -48.82 31.32 32.12
C LYS A 165 -48.94 32.28 33.30
N LEU A 166 -47.83 32.92 33.70
CA LEU A 166 -47.80 33.93 34.75
C LEU A 166 -48.49 35.22 34.30
N SER A 167 -48.27 35.66 33.05
CA SER A 167 -48.88 36.89 32.50
C SER A 167 -50.38 36.76 32.28
N LEU A 168 -50.87 35.55 31.96
CA LEU A 168 -52.29 35.24 31.85
C LEU A 168 -52.99 35.02 33.21
N GLY A 169 -52.26 35.06 34.33
CA GLY A 169 -52.83 34.96 35.69
C GLY A 169 -53.48 33.60 36.01
N ILE A 170 -53.12 32.53 35.29
CA ILE A 170 -53.78 31.20 35.38
C ILE A 170 -53.44 30.48 36.70
N PHE A 171 -52.50 30.98 37.50
CA PHE A 171 -52.21 30.46 38.85
C PHE A 171 -53.10 31.05 39.95
N ARG A 172 -54.41 31.11 39.73
CA ARG A 172 -55.39 31.40 40.77
C ARG A 172 -56.27 30.16 41.02
N HIS A 173 -55.84 29.42 42.05
CA HIS A 173 -56.39 28.19 42.65
C HIS A 173 -56.21 26.87 41.90
#